data_AF-A0A0N1LMD1-F1
#
_entry.id   AF-A0A0N1LMD1-F1
#
_cell.length_a   1.000
_cell.length_b   1.000
_cell.length_c   1.000
_cell.angle_alpha   90.00
_cell.angle_beta   90.00
_cell.angle_gamma   90.00
#
_symmetry.space_group_name_H-M   'P 1'
#
loop_
_entity.id
_entity.type
_entity.pdbx_description
1 polymer ?
#
loop_
_entity_poly.entity_id
_entity_poly.type
_entity_poly.pdbx_seq_one_letter_code
_entity_poly.pdbx_strand_id
1 'polypeptide(L)'
;MPPLVRFMLRHAAIGFALGLLVAAIIVATDALHLRSLAMATQMGWLGLGVFCFLTGLTIGSLQIGFAVMLQGTGDDRDGPGGGHGGRLVPIPVRVHRRR
;
A
#
# COMPACT_ATOMS: atom_id res chain seq x y z
N MET A 1 15.37 -15.10 7.22
CA MET A 1 13.93 -14.88 7.00
C MET A 1 13.59 -15.25 5.56
N PRO A 2 12.48 -15.96 5.28
CA PRO A 2 12.05 -16.27 3.92
C PRO A 2 11.93 -15.00 3.05
N PRO A 3 12.23 -15.07 1.74
CA PRO A 3 12.31 -13.90 0.87
C PRO A 3 10.98 -13.12 0.78
N LEU A 4 9.83 -13.82 0.76
CA LEU A 4 8.50 -13.21 0.78
C LEU A 4 8.23 -12.41 2.05
N VAL A 5 8.58 -12.96 3.22
CA VAL A 5 8.39 -12.28 4.51
C VAL A 5 9.23 -11.00 4.54
N ARG A 6 10.47 -11.05 4.07
CA ARG A 6 11.34 -9.87 3.97
C ARG A 6 10.78 -8.82 3.02
N PHE A 7 10.23 -9.24 1.88
CA PHE A 7 9.58 -8.36 0.91
C PHE A 7 8.38 -7.65 1.54
N MET A 8 7.49 -8.39 2.20
CA MET A 8 6.31 -7.82 2.86
C MET A 8 6.70 -6.87 3.99
N LEU A 9 7.64 -7.25 4.86
CA LEU A 9 8.07 -6.39 5.97
C LEU A 9 8.66 -5.06 5.49
N ARG A 10 9.43 -5.08 4.40
CA ARG A 10 10.01 -3.86 3.83
C ARG A 10 8.93 -2.91 3.33
N HIS A 11 7.94 -3.41 2.59
CA HIS A 11 6.86 -2.59 2.07
C HIS A 11 5.90 -2.13 3.18
N ALA A 12 5.64 -2.99 4.17
CA ALA A 12 4.91 -2.64 5.38
C ALA A 12 5.58 -1.47 6.11
N ALA A 13 6.90 -1.54 6.33
CA ALA A 13 7.66 -0.49 7.01
C ALA A 13 7.66 0.83 6.23
N ILE A 14 7.82 0.78 4.90
CA ILE A 14 7.76 1.96 4.05
C ILE A 14 6.36 2.60 4.09
N GLY A 15 5.31 1.81 3.93
CA GLY A 15 3.93 2.30 4.00
C GLY A 15 3.56 2.83 5.38
N PHE A 16 4.03 2.18 6.44
CA PHE A 16 3.82 2.65 7.81
C PHE A 16 4.52 3.99 8.08
N ALA A 17 5.76 4.14 7.64
CA ALA A 17 6.49 5.41 7.76
C ALA A 17 5.80 6.54 6.98
N LEU A 18 5.32 6.25 5.76
CA LEU A 18 4.53 7.21 4.98
C LEU A 18 3.23 7.56 5.69
N GLY A 19 2.54 6.58 6.29
CA GLY A 19 1.30 6.82 7.01
C GLY A 19 1.50 7.62 8.30
N LEU A 20 2.60 7.42 9.02
CA LEU A 20 2.98 8.28 10.13
C LEU A 20 3.25 9.71 9.69
N LEU A 21 3.93 9.91 8.55
CA LEU A 21 4.17 11.23 7.99
C LEU A 21 2.86 11.94 7.67
N VAL A 22 1.92 11.26 7.02
CA VAL A 22 0.59 11.80 6.71
C VAL A 22 -0.18 12.13 7.99
N ALA A 23 -0.23 11.20 8.95
CA ALA A 23 -0.90 11.44 10.23
C ALA A 23 -0.29 12.62 10.99
N ALA A 24 1.04 12.75 11.00
CA ALA A 24 1.74 13.87 11.61
C ALA A 24 1.38 15.21 10.95
N ILE A 25 1.27 15.24 9.60
CA ILE A 25 0.82 16.44 8.89
C ILE A 25 -0.61 16.82 9.27
N ILE A 26 -1.53 15.85 9.32
CA ILE A 26 -2.94 16.07 9.73
C ILE A 26 -3.02 16.65 11.14
N VAL A 27 -2.23 16.09 12.06
CA VAL A 27 -2.14 16.56 13.44
C VAL A 27 -1.51 17.96 13.52
N ALA A 28 -0.47 18.23 12.74
CA ALA A 28 0.23 19.51 12.75
C ALA A 28 -0.64 20.64 12.19
N THR A 29 -1.45 20.38 11.17
CA THR A 29 -2.40 21.34 10.61
C THR A 29 -3.66 21.51 11.45
N ASP A 30 -3.80 20.76 12.56
CA ASP A 30 -5.00 20.71 13.39
C ASP A 30 -6.28 20.45 12.58
N ALA A 31 -6.16 19.56 11.58
CA ALA A 31 -7.30 19.18 10.77
C ALA A 31 -8.40 18.60 11.68
N LEU A 32 -9.65 19.02 11.46
CA LEU A 32 -10.80 18.66 12.31
C LEU A 32 -10.67 19.03 13.80
N HIS A 33 -9.76 19.95 14.17
CA HIS A 33 -9.46 20.31 15.56
C HIS A 33 -8.89 19.13 16.39
N LEU A 34 -8.34 18.10 15.75
CA LEU A 34 -7.82 16.90 16.44
C LEU A 34 -6.75 17.24 17.48
N ARG A 35 -5.85 18.17 17.16
CA ARG A 35 -4.77 18.59 18.08
C ARG A 35 -5.36 19.42 19.22
N SER A 36 -6.27 20.34 18.91
CA SER A 36 -6.97 21.14 19.92
C SER A 36 -7.75 20.26 20.91
N LEU A 37 -8.50 19.26 20.41
CA LEU A 37 -9.22 18.29 21.23
C LEU A 37 -8.27 17.44 22.09
N ALA A 38 -7.15 16.99 21.52
CA ALA A 38 -6.17 16.21 22.25
C ALA A 38 -5.54 17.01 23.40
N MET A 39 -5.28 18.30 23.20
CA MET A 39 -4.71 19.18 24.25
C MET A 39 -5.72 19.50 25.36
N ALA A 40 -7.02 19.52 25.06
CA ALA A 40 -8.07 19.74 26.06
C ALA A 40 -8.30 18.52 26.98
N THR A 41 -7.80 17.34 26.60
CA THR A 41 -8.07 16.08 27.29
C THR A 41 -6.83 15.56 28.00
N GLN A 42 -6.94 15.19 29.29
CA GLN A 42 -5.84 14.65 30.10
C GLN A 42 -5.07 13.48 29.44
N MET A 43 -5.74 12.69 28.60
CA MET A 43 -5.17 11.54 27.91
C MET A 43 -5.17 11.68 26.38
N GLY A 44 -5.28 12.91 25.85
CA GLY A 44 -5.38 13.14 24.40
C GLY A 44 -4.12 12.76 23.61
N TRP A 45 -2.95 12.73 24.25
CA TRP A 45 -1.71 12.22 23.66
C TRP A 45 -1.80 10.73 23.30
N LEU A 46 -2.56 9.93 24.08
CA LEU A 46 -2.79 8.52 23.78
C LEU A 46 -3.66 8.38 22.54
N GLY A 47 -4.71 9.19 22.44
CA GLY A 47 -5.57 9.25 21.25
C GLY A 47 -4.79 9.62 19.99
N LEU A 48 -3.89 10.59 20.10
CA LEU A 48 -2.99 10.99 19.01
C LEU A 48 -2.04 9.85 18.61
N GLY A 49 -1.48 9.16 19.60
CA GLY A 49 -0.60 8.00 19.37
C GLY A 49 -1.33 6.86 18.68
N VAL A 50 -2.54 6.51 19.13
CA VAL A 50 -3.39 5.47 18.52
C VAL A 50 -3.80 5.87 17.10
N PHE A 51 -4.21 7.13 16.89
CA PHE A 51 -4.56 7.64 15.56
C PHE A 51 -3.39 7.53 14.57
N CYS A 52 -2.20 7.98 14.96
CA CYS A 52 -1.00 7.88 14.15
C CYS A 52 -0.63 6.43 13.85
N PHE A 53 -0.68 5.56 14.87
CA PHE A 53 -0.36 4.14 14.73
C PHE A 53 -1.33 3.42 13.79
N LEU A 54 -2.64 3.61 13.98
CA LEU A 54 -3.67 2.99 13.14
C LEU A 54 -3.60 3.50 11.70
N THR A 55 -3.41 4.81 11.49
CA THR A 55 -3.24 5.39 10.16
C THR A 55 -1.99 4.83 9.47
N GLY A 56 -0.88 4.75 10.20
CA GLY A 56 0.34 4.08 9.76
C GLY A 56 0.07 2.63 9.36
N LEU A 57 -0.62 1.86 10.19
CA LEU A 57 -0.97 0.46 9.89
C LEU A 57 -1.84 0.32 8.65
N THR A 58 -2.84 1.19 8.48
CA THR A 58 -3.73 1.18 7.30
C THR A 58 -2.94 1.44 6.02
N ILE A 59 -2.06 2.44 5.99
CA ILE A 59 -1.24 2.76 4.81
C ILE A 59 -0.14 1.69 4.61
N GLY A 60 0.42 1.15 5.68
CA GLY A 60 1.33 -0.01 5.63
C GLY A 60 0.70 -1.21 4.96
N SER A 61 -0.54 -1.57 5.34
CA SER A 61 -1.30 -2.65 4.72
C SER A 61 -1.58 -2.38 3.23
N LEU A 62 -2.00 -1.16 2.90
CA LEU A 62 -2.22 -0.72 1.52
C LEU A 62 -0.94 -0.87 0.67
N GLN A 63 0.22 -0.46 1.20
CA GLN A 63 1.50 -0.55 0.51
C GLN A 63 1.92 -1.99 0.22
N ILE A 64 1.65 -2.93 1.13
CA ILE A 64 1.88 -4.36 0.89
C ILE A 64 1.01 -4.84 -0.27
N GLY A 65 -0.29 -4.49 -0.28
CA GLY A 65 -1.20 -4.83 -1.37
C GLY A 65 -0.73 -4.30 -2.72
N PHE A 66 -0.35 -3.01 -2.79
CA PHE A 66 0.23 -2.41 -3.99
C PHE A 66 1.49 -3.13 -4.45
N ALA A 67 2.39 -3.44 -3.53
CA ALA A 67 3.65 -4.11 -3.85
C ALA A 67 3.40 -5.51 -4.46
N VAL A 68 2.45 -6.27 -3.90
CA VAL A 68 2.06 -7.58 -4.42
C VAL A 68 1.45 -7.46 -5.82
N MET A 69 0.54 -6.50 -6.03
CA MET A 69 -0.08 -6.26 -7.34
C MET A 69 0.95 -5.86 -8.40
N LEU A 70 1.99 -5.12 -8.03
CA LEU A 70 3.03 -4.65 -8.95
C LEU A 70 4.15 -5.68 -9.19
N GLN A 71 4.31 -6.67 -8.31
CA GLN A 71 5.34 -7.70 -8.45
C GLN A 71 5.06 -8.67 -9.62
N GLY A 72 3.79 -8.83 -10.03
CA GLY A 72 3.38 -9.70 -11.15
C GLY A 72 3.79 -9.22 -12.54
N THR A 73 4.46 -8.08 -12.66
CA THR A 73 4.86 -7.47 -13.95
C THR A 73 6.36 -7.63 -14.25
N GLY A 74 7.15 -8.21 -13.33
CA GLY A 74 8.62 -8.05 -13.34
C GLY A 74 9.48 -9.30 -13.54
N ASP A 75 8.91 -10.49 -13.76
CA ASP A 75 9.70 -11.74 -13.91
C ASP A 75 10.08 -12.09 -15.36
N ASP A 76 9.56 -11.36 -16.35
CA ASP A 76 9.99 -11.50 -17.74
C ASP A 76 11.17 -10.55 -18.01
N ARG A 77 12.35 -10.90 -17.48
CA ARG A 77 13.61 -10.31 -17.93
C ARG A 77 13.92 -10.83 -19.34
N ASP A 78 13.43 -10.12 -20.34
CA ASP A 78 14.10 -9.87 -21.63
C ASP A 78 13.44 -8.67 -22.34
N GLY A 79 13.96 -7.46 -22.11
CA GLY A 79 13.71 -6.30 -22.97
C GLY A 79 13.49 -4.96 -22.27
N PRO A 80 14.13 -3.86 -22.74
CA PRO A 80 13.88 -2.51 -22.26
C PRO A 80 12.60 -1.97 -22.91
N GLY A 81 11.46 -2.06 -22.22
CA GLY A 81 10.22 -1.51 -22.75
C GLY A 81 9.11 -1.53 -21.72
N GLY A 82 8.76 -0.36 -21.19
CA GLY A 82 7.50 -0.17 -20.49
C GLY A 82 6.35 -0.42 -21.47
N GLY A 83 5.48 -1.36 -21.13
CA GLY A 83 4.30 -1.65 -21.94
C GLY A 83 3.62 -2.93 -21.48
N HIS A 84 2.31 -2.99 -21.63
CA HIS A 84 1.44 -4.12 -21.32
C HIS A 84 1.78 -5.32 -22.22
N GLY A 85 2.92 -5.97 -21.95
CA GLY A 85 3.61 -6.88 -22.85
C GLY A 85 3.66 -8.32 -22.35
N GLY A 86 2.62 -8.79 -21.66
CA GLY A 86 2.42 -10.24 -21.57
C GLY A 86 2.25 -10.76 -22.99
N ARG A 87 3.16 -11.62 -23.46
CA ARG A 87 3.08 -12.24 -24.79
C ARG A 87 1.77 -13.03 -24.86
N LEU A 88 0.73 -12.40 -25.40
CA LEU A 88 -0.56 -13.05 -25.61
C LEU A 88 -0.36 -14.18 -26.62
N VAL A 89 -0.48 -15.41 -26.15
CA VAL A 89 -0.46 -16.59 -27.03
C VAL A 89 -1.90 -16.82 -27.49
N PRO A 90 -2.22 -16.63 -28.78
CA PRO A 90 -3.58 -16.87 -29.27
C PRO A 90 -3.90 -18.36 -29.12
N ILE A 91 -5.02 -18.65 -28.43
CA ILE A 91 -5.56 -20.00 -28.29
C ILE A 91 -6.55 -20.21 -29.44
N PRO A 92 -6.32 -21.16 -30.36
CA PRO A 92 -7.24 -21.41 -31.46
C PRO A 92 -8.56 -21.99 -30.92
N VAL A 93 -9.65 -21.21 -31.03
CA VAL A 93 -11.00 -21.67 -30.68
C VAL A 93 -11.64 -22.31 -31.91
N ARG A 94 -12.01 -23.60 -31.82
CA ARG A 94 -12.80 -24.26 -32.86
C ARG A 94 -14.24 -23.77 -32.80
N VAL A 95 -14.66 -23.02 -33.82
CA VAL A 95 -16.05 -22.62 -34.00
C VAL A 95 -16.84 -23.77 -34.62
N HIS A 96 -17.80 -24.33 -33.88
CA HIS A 96 -18.80 -25.23 -34.46
C HIS A 96 -19.87 -24.39 -35.17
N ARG A 97 -19.93 -24.49 -36.50
CA ARG A 97 -20.99 -23.87 -37.29
C ARG A 97 -22.30 -24.64 -37.05
N ARG A 98 -23.19 -24.08 -36.23
CA ARG A 98 -24.56 -24.60 -36.05
C ARG A 98 -25.33 -24.34 -37.34
N ARG A 99 -25.75 -25.40 -38.03
CA ARG A 99 -26.72 -25.34 -39.13
C ARG A 99 -28.13 -25.25 -38.58
#